data_AF-A0A943V2Y3-F1
#
_entry.id   AF-A0A943V2Y3-F1
#
_cell.length_a   1.000
_cell.length_b   1.000
_cell.length_c   1.000
_cell.angle_alpha   90.00
_cell.angle_beta   90.00
_cell.angle_gamma   90.00
#
_symmetry.space_group_name_H-M   'P 1'
#
loop_
_entity.id
_entity.type
_entity.pdbx_description
1 polymer ?
#
loop_
_entity_poly.entity_id
_entity_poly.type
_entity_poly.pdbx_seq_one_letter_code
_entity_poly.pdbx_strand_id
1 'polypeptide(L)'
;EKGVGSNEFAKLLDMIETYYGKKATAVMPIEAGGVNSMLPIAAAARLGLPMVDVDGMGRAFPEIQMVTFTIGGQSASPMIFIDEKGNLGLMETVTNKWVENICRAGTTACGGSVLSVEFVMEGRMVKEFGVHGIVTRSQELGRTIRAIKNCPEGMTPEQYFLDYTKGHRLFKGKIADLVRETRGGFNFGRVVLDGIGEDKGRSAYVEFQNENLSCVADGEILATTPDLICLVDTETFTPVPTDALKYGKRVLAVGLECFHLWRTKEGLDLAGPRYFGLDTDYIPVEQRCKK
;
A
#
# COMPACT_ATOMS: atom_id res chain seq x y z
N GLU A 1 -5.09 10.57 16.01
CA GLU A 1 -4.15 10.90 14.93
C GLU A 1 -3.63 12.31 15.13
N LYS A 2 -2.30 12.49 15.02
CA LYS A 2 -1.71 13.83 14.87
C LYS A 2 -2.04 14.27 13.44
N GLY A 3 -2.99 15.20 13.30
CA GLY A 3 -3.34 15.75 12.00
C GLY A 3 -2.24 16.68 11.47
N VAL A 4 -2.27 16.96 10.17
CA VAL A 4 -1.45 18.02 9.58
C VAL A 4 -1.99 19.38 10.06
N GLY A 5 -1.12 20.22 10.62
CA GLY A 5 -1.46 21.60 10.94
C GLY A 5 -1.76 22.44 9.69
N SER A 6 -1.75 23.76 9.86
CA SER A 6 -2.17 24.67 8.78
C SER A 6 -1.07 24.92 7.74
N ASN A 7 0.21 24.76 8.08
CA ASN A 7 1.32 25.38 7.32
C ASN A 7 2.38 24.38 6.84
N GLU A 8 2.32 23.12 7.27
CA GLU A 8 3.36 22.11 7.06
C GLU A 8 3.55 21.80 5.58
N PHE A 9 2.46 21.67 4.83
CA PHE A 9 2.51 21.49 3.38
C PHE A 9 3.22 22.64 2.66
N ALA A 10 2.92 23.89 3.05
CA ALA A 10 3.55 25.07 2.46
C ALA A 10 5.04 25.13 2.81
N LYS A 11 5.42 24.85 4.06
CA LYS A 11 6.83 24.81 4.49
C LYS A 11 7.63 23.75 3.75
N LEU A 12 7.08 22.54 3.57
CA LEU A 12 7.72 21.48 2.80
C LEU A 12 7.91 21.90 1.33
N LEU A 13 6.88 22.49 0.72
CA LEU A 13 6.94 22.95 -0.66
C LEU A 13 7.97 24.08 -0.83
N ASP A 14 7.96 25.09 0.05
CA ASP A 14 8.91 26.20 -0.01
C ASP A 14 10.36 25.72 0.12
N MET A 15 10.61 24.75 1.02
CA MET A 15 11.95 24.21 1.23
C MET A 15 12.43 23.40 0.02
N ILE A 16 11.56 22.56 -0.57
CA ILE A 16 11.94 21.75 -1.74
C ILE A 16 12.17 22.62 -2.98
N GLU A 17 11.34 23.66 -3.17
CA GLU A 17 11.51 24.60 -4.27
C GLU A 17 12.78 25.44 -4.12
N THR A 18 13.10 25.84 -2.88
CA THR A 18 14.35 26.54 -2.56
C THR A 18 15.56 25.66 -2.86
N TYR A 19 15.52 24.39 -2.45
CA TYR A 19 16.60 23.43 -2.69
C TYR A 19 16.88 23.23 -4.18
N TYR A 20 15.82 23.01 -4.99
CA TYR A 20 15.98 22.78 -6.43
C TYR A 20 16.09 24.06 -7.27
N GLY A 21 15.82 25.23 -6.70
CA GLY A 21 15.72 26.50 -7.43
C GLY A 21 14.61 26.49 -8.50
N LYS A 22 13.58 25.66 -8.32
CA LYS A 22 12.49 25.44 -9.28
C LYS A 22 11.16 25.35 -8.56
N LYS A 23 10.09 25.82 -9.20
CA LYS A 23 8.72 25.67 -8.70
C LYS A 23 8.18 24.28 -8.97
N ALA A 24 7.52 23.70 -7.97
CA ALA A 24 6.77 22.46 -8.12
C ALA A 24 5.46 22.76 -8.87
N THR A 25 5.13 21.94 -9.85
CA THR A 25 3.96 22.17 -10.73
C THR A 25 2.78 21.27 -10.42
N ALA A 26 3.00 20.19 -9.67
CA ALA A 26 1.98 19.24 -9.25
C ALA A 26 2.48 18.42 -8.05
N VAL A 27 1.55 17.76 -7.37
CA VAL A 27 1.83 16.76 -6.32
C VAL A 27 1.19 15.43 -6.67
N MET A 28 1.67 14.35 -6.07
CA MET A 28 1.07 13.02 -6.22
C MET A 28 1.30 12.20 -4.95
N PRO A 29 0.46 11.20 -4.67
CA PRO A 29 0.74 10.23 -3.63
C PRO A 29 1.93 9.34 -3.95
N ILE A 30 2.65 8.94 -2.90
CA ILE A 30 3.66 7.89 -3.01
C ILE A 30 3.01 6.51 -3.22
N GLU A 31 1.84 6.30 -2.60
CA GLU A 31 1.09 5.05 -2.64
C GLU A 31 -0.43 5.26 -2.55
N ALA A 32 -1.19 4.28 -3.02
CA ALA A 32 -2.63 4.16 -2.86
C ALA A 32 -3.01 3.39 -1.58
N GLY A 33 -2.50 3.85 -0.44
CA GLY A 33 -2.71 3.25 0.87
C GLY A 33 -3.13 4.28 1.93
N GLY A 34 -4.15 3.94 2.71
CA GLY A 34 -4.53 4.64 3.95
C GLY A 34 -4.42 6.17 3.89
N VAL A 35 -3.79 6.75 4.91
CA VAL A 35 -3.59 8.20 5.02
C VAL A 35 -2.60 8.77 4.00
N ASN A 36 -1.63 7.96 3.53
CA ASN A 36 -0.60 8.39 2.57
C ASN A 36 -1.19 8.75 1.19
N SER A 37 -2.32 8.15 0.83
CA SER A 37 -3.09 8.55 -0.36
C SER A 37 -3.92 9.84 -0.15
N MET A 38 -4.28 10.16 1.11
CA MET A 38 -5.17 11.27 1.44
C MET A 38 -4.44 12.60 1.67
N LEU A 39 -3.22 12.55 2.22
CA LEU A 39 -2.41 13.75 2.48
C LEU A 39 -2.08 14.56 1.22
N PRO A 40 -1.71 13.95 0.08
CA PRO A 40 -1.47 14.67 -1.18
C PRO A 40 -2.72 15.32 -1.75
N ILE A 41 -3.91 14.72 -1.55
CA ILE A 41 -5.20 15.33 -1.92
C ILE A 41 -5.39 16.63 -1.13
N ALA A 42 -5.14 16.58 0.19
CA ALA A 42 -5.23 17.75 1.04
C ALA A 42 -4.17 18.81 0.70
N ALA A 43 -2.94 18.39 0.39
CA ALA A 43 -1.86 19.28 -0.03
C ALA A 43 -2.20 19.99 -1.35
N ALA A 44 -2.64 19.24 -2.37
CA ALA A 44 -3.08 19.79 -3.65
C ALA A 44 -4.16 20.87 -3.47
N ALA A 45 -5.21 20.55 -2.69
CA ALA A 45 -6.31 21.47 -2.44
C ALA A 45 -5.88 22.74 -1.68
N ARG A 46 -4.99 22.61 -0.68
CA ARG A 46 -4.53 23.74 0.15
C ARG A 46 -3.49 24.62 -0.54
N LEU A 47 -2.63 24.03 -1.37
CA LEU A 47 -1.57 24.72 -2.09
C LEU A 47 -2.01 25.25 -3.46
N GLY A 48 -3.20 24.86 -3.93
CA GLY A 48 -3.68 25.21 -5.26
C GLY A 48 -2.90 24.52 -6.38
N LEU A 49 -2.29 23.36 -6.08
CA LEU A 49 -1.53 22.57 -7.05
C LEU A 49 -2.41 21.45 -7.65
N PRO A 50 -2.24 21.13 -8.93
CA PRO A 50 -2.79 19.90 -9.50
C PRO A 50 -2.29 18.67 -8.74
N MET A 51 -3.17 17.69 -8.56
CA MET A 51 -2.79 16.35 -8.15
C MET A 51 -2.72 15.44 -9.37
N VAL A 52 -1.59 14.78 -9.58
CA VAL A 52 -1.43 13.81 -10.67
C VAL A 52 -2.08 12.49 -10.24
N ASP A 53 -2.88 11.90 -11.12
CA ASP A 53 -3.51 10.58 -10.91
C ASP A 53 -2.51 9.44 -11.18
N VAL A 54 -1.49 9.39 -10.35
CA VAL A 54 -0.37 8.45 -10.39
C VAL A 54 0.10 8.22 -8.96
N ASP A 55 0.56 7.01 -8.65
CA ASP A 55 1.41 6.77 -7.48
C ASP A 55 2.69 6.02 -7.89
N GLY A 56 3.54 5.72 -6.90
CA GLY A 56 4.75 4.93 -7.10
C GLY A 56 4.57 3.43 -6.81
N MET A 57 3.38 2.94 -6.45
CA MET A 57 3.25 1.58 -5.91
C MET A 57 2.10 0.77 -6.54
N GLY A 58 0.94 1.38 -6.77
CA GLY A 58 -0.29 0.71 -7.17
C GLY A 58 -0.96 -0.07 -6.04
N ARG A 59 -0.34 -0.07 -4.86
CA ARG A 59 -0.71 -0.71 -3.60
C ARG A 59 0.08 -0.03 -2.48
N ALA A 60 0.07 -0.57 -1.26
CA ALA A 60 0.98 -0.16 -0.20
C ALA A 60 2.12 -1.17 -0.02
N PHE A 61 3.30 -0.65 0.31
CA PHE A 61 4.48 -1.40 0.73
C PHE A 61 5.10 -0.74 1.97
N PRO A 62 5.80 -1.51 2.83
CA PRO A 62 6.16 -1.02 4.16
C PRO A 62 7.31 0.00 4.18
N GLU A 63 8.05 0.16 3.08
CA GLU A 63 9.30 0.91 3.04
C GLU A 63 9.39 1.89 1.86
N ILE A 64 10.04 3.04 2.08
CA ILE A 64 10.09 4.18 1.14
C ILE A 64 10.68 3.80 -0.22
N GLN A 65 11.73 2.96 -0.27
CA GLN A 65 12.34 2.59 -1.54
C GLN A 65 11.45 1.70 -2.41
N MET A 66 10.38 1.11 -1.87
CA MET A 66 9.49 0.19 -2.57
C MET A 66 8.49 0.93 -3.47
N VAL A 67 9.02 1.80 -4.32
CA VAL A 67 8.28 2.47 -5.39
C VAL A 67 8.88 2.12 -6.75
N THR A 68 8.05 2.07 -7.78
CA THR A 68 8.45 1.85 -9.16
C THR A 68 9.43 2.91 -9.67
N PHE A 69 9.44 4.11 -9.08
CA PHE A 69 10.43 5.13 -9.39
C PHE A 69 11.85 4.70 -8.98
N THR A 70 12.02 3.90 -7.93
CA THR A 70 13.32 3.29 -7.58
C THR A 70 13.78 2.32 -8.67
N ILE A 71 12.86 1.59 -9.30
CA ILE A 71 13.18 0.68 -10.43
C ILE A 71 13.74 1.50 -11.60
N GLY A 72 13.21 2.70 -11.86
CA GLY A 72 13.76 3.63 -12.85
C GLY A 72 14.97 4.44 -12.39
N GLY A 73 15.53 4.14 -11.21
CA GLY A 73 16.73 4.79 -10.69
C GLY A 73 16.50 6.18 -10.08
N GLN A 74 15.25 6.60 -9.83
CA GLN A 74 14.98 7.86 -9.16
C GLN A 74 15.36 7.80 -7.69
N SER A 75 16.06 8.84 -7.24
CA SER A 75 16.43 9.01 -5.84
C SER A 75 15.26 9.57 -5.03
N ALA A 76 15.07 9.02 -3.83
CA ALA A 76 14.24 9.60 -2.77
C ALA A 76 14.92 10.82 -2.13
N SER A 77 16.23 10.98 -2.35
CA SER A 77 17.07 12.05 -1.79
C SER A 77 17.13 13.29 -2.71
N PRO A 78 17.07 14.52 -2.15
CA PRO A 78 16.83 14.82 -0.76
C PRO A 78 15.40 14.45 -0.33
N MET A 79 15.28 13.93 0.88
CA MET A 79 14.00 13.89 1.59
C MET A 79 13.90 15.13 2.47
N ILE A 80 12.75 15.80 2.43
CA ILE A 80 12.40 16.84 3.40
C ILE A 80 11.27 16.32 4.25
N PHE A 81 11.33 16.52 5.57
CA PHE A 81 10.28 16.11 6.48
C PHE A 81 9.97 17.19 7.53
N ILE A 82 8.74 17.19 8.02
CA ILE A 82 8.28 18.06 9.10
C ILE A 82 7.37 17.29 10.05
N ASP A 83 7.54 17.50 11.37
CA ASP A 83 6.63 16.96 12.39
C ASP A 83 5.55 17.97 12.81
N GLU A 84 4.61 17.54 13.66
CA GLU A 84 3.51 18.40 14.10
C GLU A 84 3.95 19.57 15.00
N LYS A 85 5.21 19.56 15.48
CA LYS A 85 5.81 20.63 16.28
C LYS A 85 6.50 21.67 15.40
N GLY A 86 6.64 21.38 14.10
CA GLY A 86 7.32 22.21 13.13
C GLY A 86 8.83 21.99 13.06
N ASN A 87 9.35 20.90 13.64
CA ASN A 87 10.74 20.49 13.40
C ASN A 87 10.86 20.11 11.93
N LEU A 88 11.62 20.90 11.18
CA LEU A 88 11.82 20.75 9.74
C LEU A 88 13.24 20.26 9.48
N GLY A 89 13.36 19.17 8.73
CA GLY A 89 14.65 18.58 8.36
C GLY A 89 14.75 18.34 6.86
N LEU A 90 15.96 18.45 6.34
CA LEU A 90 16.34 17.97 5.02
C LEU A 90 17.44 16.94 5.20
N MET A 91 17.33 15.83 4.48
CA MET A 91 18.27 14.74 4.53
C MET A 91 18.70 14.34 3.13
N GLU A 92 20.02 14.35 2.92
CA GLU A 92 20.66 13.74 1.78
C GLU A 92 21.24 12.38 2.16
N THR A 93 21.00 11.37 1.33
CA THR A 93 21.52 10.02 1.58
C THR A 93 22.05 9.36 0.32
N VAL A 94 22.87 8.32 0.52
CA VAL A 94 23.56 7.62 -0.57
C VAL A 94 22.66 6.62 -1.32
N THR A 95 21.56 6.15 -0.72
CA THR A 95 20.59 5.24 -1.35
C THR A 95 19.18 5.44 -0.77
N ASN A 96 18.16 5.04 -1.52
CA ASN A 96 16.75 5.10 -1.05
C ASN A 96 16.54 4.28 0.24
N LYS A 97 17.27 3.18 0.43
CA LYS A 97 17.22 2.39 1.67
C LYS A 97 17.81 3.14 2.87
N TRP A 98 18.80 4.01 2.66
CA TRP A 98 19.29 4.89 3.72
C TRP A 98 18.28 5.98 4.10
N VAL A 99 17.54 6.52 3.12
CA VAL A 99 16.40 7.43 3.41
C VAL A 99 15.43 6.75 4.37
N GLU A 100 15.00 5.53 4.03
CA GLU A 100 14.11 4.71 4.85
C GLU A 100 14.64 4.51 6.27
N ASN A 101 15.86 4.01 6.42
CA ASN A 101 16.44 3.69 7.72
C ASN A 101 16.54 4.92 8.64
N ILE A 102 17.00 6.06 8.11
CA ILE A 102 17.17 7.27 8.91
C ILE A 102 15.82 7.93 9.17
N CYS A 103 14.93 7.99 8.17
CA CYS A 103 13.58 8.55 8.33
C CYS A 103 12.78 7.78 9.37
N ARG A 104 12.84 6.45 9.40
CA ARG A 104 12.16 5.62 10.41
C ARG A 104 12.65 5.91 11.83
N ALA A 105 13.97 6.06 12.00
CA ALA A 105 14.56 6.44 13.28
C ALA A 105 14.13 7.87 13.68
N GLY A 106 14.18 8.83 12.76
CA GLY A 106 13.76 10.22 12.98
C GLY A 106 12.27 10.34 13.32
N THR A 107 11.42 9.60 12.62
CA THR A 107 9.96 9.55 12.85
C THR A 107 9.63 9.10 14.26
N THR A 108 10.40 8.15 14.80
CA THR A 108 10.26 7.70 16.19
C THR A 108 10.55 8.84 17.17
N ALA A 109 11.61 9.62 16.94
CA ALA A 109 11.95 10.78 17.76
C ALA A 109 10.92 11.92 17.65
N CYS A 110 10.30 12.09 16.47
CA CYS A 110 9.18 13.02 16.23
C CYS A 110 7.84 12.54 16.83
N GLY A 111 7.84 11.44 17.58
CA GLY A 111 6.63 10.92 18.22
C GLY A 111 5.71 10.18 17.27
N GLY A 112 6.27 9.45 16.31
CA GLY A 112 5.63 8.40 15.53
C GLY A 112 5.00 8.83 14.21
N SER A 113 5.12 10.09 13.79
CA SER A 113 4.59 10.58 12.52
C SER A 113 5.37 11.79 12.04
N VAL A 114 5.63 11.84 10.74
CA VAL A 114 6.17 13.01 10.02
C VAL A 114 5.46 13.13 8.68
N LEU A 115 5.46 14.32 8.10
CA LEU A 115 5.10 14.54 6.70
C LEU A 115 6.38 14.69 5.90
N SER A 116 6.48 14.00 4.77
CA SER A 116 7.66 14.04 3.91
C SER A 116 7.34 14.51 2.49
N VAL A 117 8.35 15.07 1.85
CA VAL A 117 8.48 15.20 0.39
C VAL A 117 9.76 14.47 0.00
N GLU A 118 9.63 13.60 -0.99
CA GLU A 118 10.66 12.69 -1.47
C GLU A 118 10.34 12.36 -2.94
N PHE A 119 11.30 11.75 -3.64
CA PHE A 119 11.15 11.40 -5.06
C PHE A 119 10.75 12.60 -5.95
N VAL A 120 11.39 13.76 -5.76
CA VAL A 120 11.17 14.90 -6.67
C VAL A 120 11.75 14.58 -8.04
N MET A 121 10.89 14.64 -9.06
CA MET A 121 11.23 14.14 -10.39
C MET A 121 10.59 14.99 -11.50
N GLU A 122 11.10 14.81 -12.72
CA GLU A 122 10.47 15.37 -13.92
C GLU A 122 9.29 14.50 -14.36
N GLY A 123 8.32 15.10 -15.06
CA GLY A 123 7.12 14.39 -15.52
C GLY A 123 7.39 13.22 -16.48
N ARG A 124 8.58 13.13 -17.09
CA ARG A 124 8.97 11.94 -17.87
C ARG A 124 9.08 10.68 -17.01
N MET A 125 9.64 10.82 -15.80
CA MET A 125 9.80 9.72 -14.85
C MET A 125 8.44 9.21 -14.38
N VAL A 126 7.52 10.15 -14.10
CA VAL A 126 6.13 9.86 -13.74
C VAL A 126 5.42 9.07 -14.85
N LYS A 127 5.61 9.47 -16.11
CA LYS A 127 4.99 8.79 -17.27
C LYS A 127 5.55 7.39 -17.51
N GLU A 128 6.84 7.21 -17.31
CA GLU A 128 7.52 5.95 -17.64
C GLU A 128 7.39 4.90 -16.53
N PHE A 129 7.50 5.31 -15.27
CA PHE A 129 7.57 4.39 -14.13
C PHE A 129 6.35 4.46 -13.20
N GLY A 130 5.50 5.49 -13.29
CA GLY A 130 4.36 5.63 -12.38
C GLY A 130 3.23 4.62 -12.64
N VAL A 131 2.46 4.29 -11.60
CA VAL A 131 1.22 3.51 -11.74
C VAL A 131 0.06 4.47 -12.00
N HIS A 132 -0.38 4.54 -13.26
CA HIS A 132 -1.36 5.55 -13.68
C HIS A 132 -2.79 5.16 -13.34
N GLY A 133 -3.63 6.16 -13.06
CA GLY A 133 -5.07 5.98 -12.84
C GLY A 133 -5.44 5.44 -11.46
N ILE A 134 -4.47 5.32 -10.54
CA ILE A 134 -4.66 4.62 -9.27
C ILE A 134 -5.58 5.38 -8.30
N VAL A 135 -5.57 6.72 -8.32
CA VAL A 135 -6.46 7.54 -7.50
C VAL A 135 -7.89 7.42 -8.02
N THR A 136 -8.07 7.53 -9.34
CA THR A 136 -9.38 7.30 -9.96
C THR A 136 -9.88 5.89 -9.67
N ARG A 137 -9.06 4.85 -9.89
CA ARG A 137 -9.42 3.45 -9.58
C ARG A 137 -9.83 3.28 -8.12
N SER A 138 -9.13 3.91 -7.18
CA SER A 138 -9.45 3.86 -5.75
C SER A 138 -10.79 4.53 -5.44
N GLN A 139 -11.07 5.68 -6.05
CA GLN A 139 -12.35 6.38 -5.93
C GLN A 139 -13.51 5.53 -6.46
N GLU A 140 -13.33 4.94 -7.65
CA GLU A 140 -14.36 4.12 -8.28
C GLU A 140 -14.60 2.82 -7.51
N LEU A 141 -13.54 2.16 -7.03
CA LEU A 141 -13.66 0.99 -6.15
C LEU A 141 -14.45 1.32 -4.88
N GLY A 142 -14.14 2.45 -4.22
CA GLY A 142 -14.90 2.90 -3.07
C GLY A 142 -16.38 3.18 -3.39
N ARG A 143 -16.67 3.71 -4.59
CA ARG A 143 -18.05 3.91 -5.07
C ARG A 143 -18.76 2.58 -5.25
N THR A 144 -18.12 1.61 -5.89
CA THR A 144 -18.67 0.27 -6.12
C THR A 144 -18.93 -0.48 -4.82
N ILE A 145 -17.99 -0.47 -3.88
CA ILE A 145 -18.17 -1.10 -2.56
C ILE A 145 -19.38 -0.52 -1.82
N ARG A 146 -19.56 0.81 -1.82
CA ARG A 146 -20.74 1.44 -1.20
C ARG A 146 -22.06 1.07 -1.87
N ALA A 147 -22.03 0.75 -3.16
CA ALA A 147 -23.19 0.38 -3.95
C ALA A 147 -23.35 -1.14 -4.15
N ILE A 148 -22.53 -1.97 -3.48
CA ILE A 148 -22.41 -3.40 -3.81
C ILE A 148 -23.70 -4.20 -3.64
N LYS A 149 -24.60 -3.73 -2.76
CA LYS A 149 -25.93 -4.33 -2.55
C LYS A 149 -26.88 -4.12 -3.74
N ASN A 150 -26.56 -3.19 -4.63
CA ASN A 150 -27.30 -2.90 -5.86
C ASN A 150 -26.59 -3.53 -7.08
N CYS A 151 -25.95 -4.69 -6.90
CA CYS A 151 -25.28 -5.38 -7.99
C CYS A 151 -26.28 -5.75 -9.12
N PRO A 152 -25.80 -5.92 -10.37
CA PRO A 152 -26.65 -6.30 -11.49
C PRO A 152 -27.45 -7.58 -11.22
N GLU A 153 -28.65 -7.67 -11.82
CA GLU A 153 -29.48 -8.88 -11.74
C GLU A 153 -28.71 -10.10 -12.27
N GLY A 154 -28.81 -11.23 -11.57
CA GLY A 154 -28.10 -12.46 -11.90
C GLY A 154 -26.66 -12.55 -11.36
N MET A 155 -26.14 -11.52 -10.70
CA MET A 155 -24.84 -11.57 -10.01
C MET A 155 -25.02 -11.57 -8.49
N THR A 156 -24.14 -12.29 -7.79
CA THR A 156 -24.00 -12.12 -6.33
C THR A 156 -23.14 -10.88 -6.04
N PRO A 157 -23.28 -10.23 -4.86
CA PRO A 157 -22.39 -9.14 -4.47
C PRO A 157 -20.91 -9.53 -4.49
N GLU A 158 -20.58 -10.77 -4.14
CA GLU A 158 -19.21 -11.30 -4.20
C GLU A 158 -18.69 -11.41 -5.63
N GLN A 159 -19.49 -11.98 -6.54
CA GLN A 159 -19.13 -12.06 -7.96
C GLN A 159 -18.91 -10.66 -8.54
N TYR A 160 -19.84 -9.74 -8.26
CA TYR A 160 -19.74 -8.36 -8.73
C TYR A 160 -18.49 -7.64 -8.18
N PHE A 161 -18.17 -7.86 -6.90
CA PHE A 161 -16.96 -7.33 -6.28
C PHE A 161 -15.68 -7.87 -6.94
N LEU A 162 -15.58 -9.18 -7.14
CA LEU A 162 -14.42 -9.83 -7.75
C LEU A 162 -14.23 -9.38 -9.21
N ASP A 163 -15.33 -9.32 -9.98
CA ASP A 163 -15.28 -8.90 -11.39
C ASP A 163 -14.86 -7.43 -11.56
N TYR A 164 -15.32 -6.56 -10.66
CA TYR A 164 -14.97 -5.15 -10.68
C TYR A 164 -13.52 -4.92 -10.24
N THR A 165 -13.08 -5.57 -9.17
CA THR A 165 -11.71 -5.46 -8.65
C THR A 165 -10.68 -6.15 -9.54
N LYS A 166 -11.12 -7.08 -10.39
CA LYS A 166 -10.25 -8.12 -11.00
C LYS A 166 -9.54 -8.94 -9.93
N GLY A 167 -10.26 -9.21 -8.84
CA GLY A 167 -9.77 -9.93 -7.68
C GLY A 167 -9.93 -11.44 -7.86
N HIS A 168 -8.94 -12.18 -7.38
CA HIS A 168 -8.97 -13.63 -7.26
C HIS A 168 -9.40 -14.00 -5.86
N ARG A 169 -10.45 -14.82 -5.75
CA ARG A 169 -10.93 -15.35 -4.49
C ARG A 169 -9.92 -16.35 -3.93
N LEU A 170 -9.32 -16.06 -2.76
CA LEU A 170 -8.32 -16.93 -2.15
C LEU A 170 -8.95 -17.84 -1.09
N PHE A 171 -9.61 -17.26 -0.09
CA PHE A 171 -10.15 -18.02 1.04
C PHE A 171 -11.24 -17.24 1.77
N LYS A 172 -12.33 -17.90 2.18
CA LYS A 172 -13.38 -17.29 2.99
C LYS A 172 -13.41 -17.92 4.37
N GLY A 173 -13.19 -17.11 5.42
CA GLY A 173 -13.01 -17.63 6.76
C GLY A 173 -13.44 -16.69 7.87
N LYS A 174 -13.50 -17.24 9.08
CA LYS A 174 -13.62 -16.50 10.34
C LYS A 174 -12.25 -16.46 11.00
N ILE A 175 -11.84 -15.28 11.49
CA ILE A 175 -10.58 -15.14 12.22
C ILE A 175 -10.65 -15.99 13.50
N ALA A 176 -9.78 -17.00 13.57
CA ALA A 176 -9.66 -17.97 14.65
C ALA A 176 -8.50 -17.65 15.60
N ASP A 177 -7.45 -17.01 15.09
CA ASP A 177 -6.34 -16.54 15.90
C ASP A 177 -5.65 -15.35 15.23
N LEU A 178 -4.96 -14.54 16.03
CA LEU A 178 -4.24 -13.37 15.57
C LEU A 178 -3.06 -13.09 16.50
N VAL A 179 -1.86 -13.27 15.96
CA VAL A 179 -0.61 -12.90 16.62
C VAL A 179 -0.08 -11.63 15.98
N ARG A 180 0.31 -10.66 16.81
CA ARG A 180 0.92 -9.39 16.40
C ARG A 180 2.13 -9.08 17.27
N GLU A 181 3.20 -8.63 16.63
CA GLU A 181 4.42 -8.17 17.28
C GLU A 181 4.94 -6.92 16.58
N THR A 182 5.15 -5.85 17.34
CA THR A 182 5.83 -4.66 16.81
C THR A 182 7.33 -4.79 17.01
N ARG A 183 8.09 -4.81 15.92
CA ARG A 183 9.54 -4.93 15.94
C ARG A 183 10.17 -3.99 14.91
N GLY A 184 11.15 -3.17 15.34
CA GLY A 184 11.89 -2.28 14.44
C GLY A 184 11.03 -1.25 13.71
N GLY A 185 9.90 -0.82 14.29
CA GLY A 185 8.97 0.13 13.65
C GLY A 185 8.05 -0.50 12.61
N PHE A 186 7.97 -1.83 12.54
CA PHE A 186 7.01 -2.58 11.72
C PHE A 186 6.12 -3.46 12.60
N ASN A 187 4.90 -3.70 12.15
CA ASN A 187 3.95 -4.61 12.78
C ASN A 187 3.93 -5.94 12.03
N PHE A 188 4.54 -6.95 12.63
CA PHE A 188 4.55 -8.31 12.12
C PHE A 188 3.39 -9.09 12.69
N GLY A 189 2.87 -10.04 11.92
CA GLY A 189 1.90 -10.95 12.48
C GLY A 189 1.40 -11.99 11.52
N ARG A 190 0.53 -12.84 12.08
CA ARG A 190 -0.18 -13.88 11.36
C ARG A 190 -1.62 -13.89 11.83
N VAL A 191 -2.54 -13.88 10.89
CA VAL A 191 -3.97 -14.12 11.14
C VAL A 191 -4.33 -15.51 10.65
N VAL A 192 -4.96 -16.30 11.52
CA VAL A 192 -5.43 -17.66 11.21
C VAL A 192 -6.93 -17.60 10.94
N LEU A 193 -7.37 -18.28 9.89
CA LEU A 193 -8.73 -18.30 9.38
C LEU A 193 -9.28 -19.72 9.40
N ASP A 194 -10.39 -19.91 10.11
CA ASP A 194 -11.22 -21.10 10.00
C ASP A 194 -12.18 -20.94 8.83
N GLY A 195 -12.14 -21.87 7.88
CA GLY A 195 -12.95 -21.78 6.66
C GLY A 195 -14.46 -21.81 6.92
N ILE A 196 -15.20 -21.00 6.16
CA ILE A 196 -16.66 -20.90 6.20
C ILE A 196 -17.25 -21.02 4.80
N GLY A 197 -18.55 -21.35 4.70
CA GLY A 197 -19.21 -21.51 3.41
C GLY A 197 -18.56 -22.64 2.61
N GLU A 198 -18.11 -22.33 1.38
CA GLU A 198 -17.43 -23.30 0.51
C GLU A 198 -16.04 -23.75 1.01
N ASP A 199 -15.41 -22.97 1.90
CA ASP A 199 -14.13 -23.35 2.51
C ASP A 199 -14.31 -24.09 3.85
N LYS A 200 -15.54 -24.47 4.21
CA LYS A 200 -15.81 -25.11 5.51
C LYS A 200 -14.98 -26.39 5.69
N GLY A 201 -14.29 -26.49 6.83
CA GLY A 201 -13.42 -27.62 7.17
C GLY A 201 -11.97 -27.44 6.71
N ARG A 202 -11.67 -26.34 6.00
CA ARG A 202 -10.32 -25.95 5.60
C ARG A 202 -9.76 -24.90 6.55
N SER A 203 -8.45 -24.71 6.52
CA SER A 203 -7.75 -23.70 7.31
C SER A 203 -6.84 -22.86 6.43
N ALA A 204 -6.73 -21.58 6.74
CA ALA A 204 -5.78 -20.70 6.08
C ALA A 204 -5.10 -19.76 7.07
N TYR A 205 -3.98 -19.17 6.66
CA TYR A 205 -3.40 -18.05 7.37
C TYR A 205 -2.87 -16.99 6.40
N VAL A 206 -2.80 -15.75 6.87
CA VAL A 206 -2.19 -14.63 6.17
C VAL A 206 -1.11 -14.04 7.06
N GLU A 207 0.10 -13.91 6.51
CA GLU A 207 1.23 -13.27 7.20
C GLU A 207 1.37 -11.83 6.71
N PHE A 208 1.77 -10.93 7.60
CA PHE A 208 1.89 -9.51 7.29
C PHE A 208 3.09 -8.86 8.00
N GLN A 209 3.63 -7.81 7.36
CA GLN A 209 4.54 -6.82 7.92
C GLN A 209 4.00 -5.45 7.52
N ASN A 210 3.19 -4.82 8.38
CA ASN A 210 2.27 -3.71 8.06
C ASN A 210 1.20 -4.08 7.01
N GLU A 211 1.63 -4.60 5.85
CA GLU A 211 0.82 -5.09 4.75
C GLU A 211 0.84 -6.63 4.67
N ASN A 212 -0.21 -7.22 4.09
CA ASN A 212 -0.28 -8.67 3.89
C ASN A 212 0.75 -9.11 2.83
N LEU A 213 1.52 -10.14 3.16
CA LEU A 213 2.66 -10.63 2.38
C LEU A 213 2.41 -12.00 1.74
N SER A 214 1.70 -12.89 2.43
CA SER A 214 1.40 -14.24 1.95
C SER A 214 0.01 -14.68 2.39
N CYS A 215 -0.65 -15.51 1.58
CA CYS A 215 -1.87 -16.22 1.95
C CYS A 215 -1.67 -17.71 1.66
N VAL A 216 -1.84 -18.54 2.69
CA VAL A 216 -1.61 -19.97 2.62
C VAL A 216 -2.86 -20.70 3.11
N ALA A 217 -3.38 -21.66 2.34
CA ALA A 217 -4.50 -22.50 2.73
C ALA A 217 -4.11 -23.97 2.68
N ASP A 218 -4.34 -24.70 3.78
CA ASP A 218 -4.04 -26.13 3.90
C ASP A 218 -2.58 -26.51 3.51
N GLY A 219 -1.64 -25.60 3.76
CA GLY A 219 -0.21 -25.76 3.42
C GLY A 219 0.17 -25.29 2.01
N GLU A 220 -0.80 -24.91 1.17
CA GLU A 220 -0.58 -24.41 -0.19
C GLU A 220 -0.55 -22.87 -0.22
N ILE A 221 0.50 -22.29 -0.82
CA ILE A 221 0.60 -20.84 -1.01
C ILE A 221 -0.34 -20.42 -2.14
N LEU A 222 -1.36 -19.64 -1.80
CA LEU A 222 -2.35 -19.12 -2.75
C LEU A 222 -1.95 -17.78 -3.35
N ALA A 223 -1.23 -16.94 -2.61
CA ALA A 223 -0.75 -15.65 -3.09
C ALA A 223 0.46 -15.18 -2.28
N THR A 224 1.32 -14.37 -2.90
CA THR A 224 2.45 -13.69 -2.25
C THR A 224 2.60 -12.27 -2.82
N THR A 225 3.21 -11.38 -2.05
CA THR A 225 3.79 -10.12 -2.56
C THR A 225 4.67 -10.39 -3.81
N PRO A 226 4.73 -9.49 -4.80
CA PRO A 226 4.14 -8.14 -4.86
C PRO A 226 2.64 -8.06 -5.14
N ASP A 227 1.96 -9.18 -5.48
CA ASP A 227 0.50 -9.16 -5.63
C ASP A 227 -0.18 -8.70 -4.34
N LEU A 228 -1.23 -7.90 -4.49
CA LEU A 228 -1.93 -7.31 -3.36
C LEU A 228 -2.84 -8.36 -2.72
N ILE A 229 -2.61 -8.66 -1.44
CA ILE A 229 -3.47 -9.51 -0.64
C ILE A 229 -4.32 -8.63 0.27
N CYS A 230 -5.64 -8.70 0.08
CA CYS A 230 -6.61 -7.95 0.86
C CYS A 230 -7.47 -8.90 1.69
N LEU A 231 -7.75 -8.50 2.93
CA LEU A 231 -8.82 -9.07 3.73
C LEU A 231 -9.99 -8.09 3.69
N VAL A 232 -11.15 -8.55 3.24
CA VAL A 232 -12.37 -7.73 3.18
C VAL A 232 -13.47 -8.36 4.02
N ASP A 233 -14.38 -7.55 4.54
CA ASP A 233 -15.59 -8.05 5.20
C ASP A 233 -16.44 -8.88 4.21
N THR A 234 -16.97 -10.02 4.66
CA THR A 234 -17.69 -10.96 3.78
C THR A 234 -19.03 -10.46 3.26
N GLU A 235 -19.61 -9.43 3.88
CA GLU A 235 -20.91 -8.88 3.51
C GLU A 235 -20.79 -7.53 2.80
N THR A 236 -19.88 -6.67 3.28
CA THR A 236 -19.73 -5.31 2.75
C THR A 236 -18.57 -5.17 1.77
N PHE A 237 -17.65 -6.14 1.72
CA PHE A 237 -16.39 -6.06 0.97
C PHE A 237 -15.52 -4.86 1.32
N THR A 238 -15.77 -4.23 2.47
CA THR A 238 -14.93 -3.17 3.00
C THR A 238 -13.60 -3.76 3.45
N PRO A 239 -12.45 -3.21 3.02
CA PRO A 239 -11.14 -3.66 3.48
C PRO A 239 -11.02 -3.64 5.00
N VAL A 240 -10.39 -4.68 5.55
CA VAL A 240 -10.04 -4.80 6.96
C VAL A 240 -8.53 -4.64 7.08
N PRO A 241 -8.04 -3.46 7.47
CA PRO A 241 -6.61 -3.24 7.63
C PRO A 241 -6.05 -4.10 8.77
N THR A 242 -4.73 -4.32 8.73
CA THR A 242 -4.03 -5.26 9.61
C THR A 242 -4.17 -4.93 11.09
N ASP A 243 -4.37 -3.66 11.45
CA ASP A 243 -4.66 -3.15 12.80
C ASP A 243 -6.11 -3.39 13.26
N ALA A 244 -7.06 -3.43 12.32
CA ALA A 244 -8.48 -3.67 12.56
C ALA A 244 -8.89 -5.14 12.59
N LEU A 245 -7.98 -6.08 12.29
CA LEU A 245 -8.23 -7.53 12.43
C LEU A 245 -8.54 -7.87 13.89
N LYS A 246 -9.56 -8.70 14.11
CA LYS A 246 -10.01 -9.12 15.45
C LYS A 246 -10.60 -10.54 15.38
N TYR A 247 -10.39 -11.32 16.44
CA TYR A 247 -10.98 -12.64 16.59
C TYR A 247 -12.50 -12.63 16.30
N GLY A 248 -12.98 -13.66 15.60
CA GLY A 248 -14.39 -13.85 15.29
C GLY A 248 -14.91 -13.08 14.08
N LYS A 249 -14.15 -12.11 13.54
CA LYS A 249 -14.55 -11.39 12.32
C LYS A 249 -14.55 -12.33 11.12
N ARG A 250 -15.57 -12.23 10.27
CA ARG A 250 -15.66 -12.97 9.01
C ARG A 250 -15.00 -12.15 7.91
N VAL A 251 -14.07 -12.76 7.19
CA VAL A 251 -13.31 -12.11 6.13
C VAL A 251 -13.25 -12.98 4.89
N LEU A 252 -13.16 -12.32 3.74
CA LEU A 252 -12.78 -12.89 2.46
C LEU A 252 -11.35 -12.42 2.14
N ALA A 253 -10.44 -13.36 1.96
CA ALA A 253 -9.10 -13.11 1.43
C ALA A 253 -9.17 -13.06 -0.10
N VAL A 254 -8.64 -11.98 -0.67
CA VAL A 254 -8.66 -11.70 -2.11
C VAL A 254 -7.27 -11.28 -2.55
N GLY A 255 -6.80 -11.85 -3.65
CA GLY A 255 -5.55 -11.46 -4.30
C GLY A 255 -5.83 -10.61 -5.53
N LEU A 256 -5.05 -9.56 -5.74
CA LEU A 256 -5.11 -8.71 -6.93
C LEU A 256 -3.73 -8.66 -7.58
N GLU A 257 -3.72 -8.72 -8.91
CA GLU A 257 -2.50 -8.62 -9.70
C GLU A 257 -1.74 -7.32 -9.41
N CYS A 258 -0.43 -7.43 -9.21
CA CYS A 258 0.45 -6.27 -9.08
C CYS A 258 0.65 -5.54 -10.41
N PHE A 259 1.05 -4.28 -10.35
CA PHE A 259 1.53 -3.55 -11.53
C PHE A 259 2.72 -4.26 -12.18
N HIS A 260 2.78 -4.25 -13.51
CA HIS A 260 3.70 -5.08 -14.29
C HIS A 260 5.19 -4.88 -13.95
N LEU A 261 5.61 -3.68 -13.57
CA LEU A 261 7.00 -3.41 -13.16
C LEU A 261 7.41 -4.19 -11.90
N TRP A 262 6.46 -4.56 -11.03
CA TRP A 262 6.77 -5.39 -9.86
C TRP A 262 7.12 -6.83 -10.21
N ARG A 263 6.82 -7.27 -11.44
CA ARG A 263 7.15 -8.61 -11.94
C ARG A 263 8.53 -8.66 -12.59
N THR A 264 9.22 -7.54 -12.78
CA THR A 264 10.59 -7.53 -13.28
C THR A 264 11.55 -8.04 -12.21
N LYS A 265 12.78 -8.36 -12.59
CA LYS A 265 13.82 -8.76 -11.64
C LYS A 265 14.04 -7.68 -10.58
N GLU A 266 14.13 -6.42 -11.00
CA GLU A 266 14.33 -5.27 -10.10
C GLU A 266 13.14 -5.07 -9.16
N GLY A 267 11.91 -5.24 -9.64
CA GLY A 267 10.71 -5.18 -8.81
C GLY A 267 10.66 -6.31 -7.77
N LEU A 268 11.04 -7.53 -8.15
CA LEU A 268 11.10 -8.68 -7.25
C LEU A 268 12.26 -8.60 -6.26
N ASP A 269 13.41 -8.04 -6.66
CA ASP A 269 14.53 -7.76 -5.77
C ASP A 269 14.14 -6.73 -4.68
N LEU A 270 13.21 -5.81 -4.97
CA LEU A 270 12.72 -4.79 -4.05
C LEU A 270 11.54 -5.21 -3.17
N ALA A 271 10.56 -5.94 -3.72
CA ALA A 271 9.27 -6.19 -3.08
C ALA A 271 8.74 -7.62 -3.28
N GLY A 272 9.57 -8.52 -3.81
CA GLY A 272 9.24 -9.93 -4.00
C GLY A 272 9.24 -10.74 -2.69
N PRO A 273 8.77 -12.00 -2.74
CA PRO A 273 8.61 -12.83 -1.54
C PRO A 273 9.90 -12.95 -0.71
N ARG A 274 11.04 -13.14 -1.39
CA ARG A 274 12.35 -13.33 -0.76
C ARG A 274 12.87 -12.09 -0.04
N TYR A 275 12.51 -10.88 -0.49
CA TYR A 275 12.87 -9.65 0.22
C TYR A 275 12.29 -9.68 1.65
N PHE A 276 11.08 -10.22 1.79
CA PHE A 276 10.38 -10.37 3.07
C PHE A 276 10.69 -11.69 3.80
N GLY A 277 11.69 -12.46 3.33
CA GLY A 277 12.09 -13.72 3.95
C GLY A 277 11.15 -14.90 3.69
N LEU A 278 10.25 -14.81 2.71
CA LEU A 278 9.46 -15.95 2.25
C LEU A 278 10.30 -16.82 1.32
N ASP A 279 10.49 -18.09 1.68
CA ASP A 279 11.27 -19.05 0.88
C ASP A 279 10.43 -19.62 -0.28
N THR A 280 10.16 -18.77 -1.28
CA THR A 280 9.43 -19.16 -2.49
C THR A 280 9.74 -18.23 -3.67
N ASP A 281 9.61 -18.74 -4.88
CA ASP A 281 9.59 -17.91 -6.09
C ASP A 281 8.26 -17.15 -6.20
N TYR A 282 8.32 -15.97 -6.81
CA TYR A 282 7.10 -15.28 -7.19
C TYR A 282 6.38 -16.05 -8.29
N ILE A 283 5.13 -16.40 -8.03
CA ILE A 283 4.19 -16.94 -9.02
C ILE A 283 2.98 -16.01 -8.97
N PRO A 284 2.60 -15.38 -10.10
CA PRO A 284 1.47 -14.47 -10.14
C PRO A 284 0.18 -15.12 -9.63
N VAL A 285 -0.63 -14.35 -8.90
CA VAL A 285 -1.87 -14.82 -8.27
C VAL A 285 -2.83 -15.43 -9.29
N GLU A 286 -2.92 -14.87 -10.50
CA GLU A 286 -3.76 -15.40 -11.57
C GLU A 286 -3.28 -16.76 -12.08
N GLN A 287 -2.03 -17.14 -11.83
CA GLN A 287 -1.50 -18.47 -12.12
C GLN A 287 -1.74 -19.43 -10.94
N ARG A 288 -1.56 -18.97 -9.70
CA ARG A 288 -1.86 -19.77 -8.50
C ARG A 288 -3.34 -20.12 -8.39
N CYS A 289 -4.22 -19.24 -8.85
CA CYS A 289 -5.66 -19.44 -8.80
C CYS A 289 -6.26 -20.17 -10.02
N LYS A 290 -5.45 -20.55 -11.02
CA LYS A 290 -5.91 -21.38 -12.14
C LYS A 290 -6.09 -22.82 -11.65
N LYS A 291 -7.33 -23.27 -11.61
CA LYS A 291 -7.71 -24.69 -11.50
C LYS A 291 -7.96 -25.27 -12.87
#